data_AF-A0A1X1RQB2-F1
#
_entry.id   AF-A0A1X1RQB2-F1
#
_cell.length_a   1.000
_cell.length_b   1.000
_cell.length_c   1.000
_cell.angle_alpha   90.00
_cell.angle_beta   90.00
_cell.angle_gamma   90.00
#
_symmetry.space_group_name_H-M   'P 1'
#
loop_
_entity.id
_entity.type
_entity.pdbx_description
1 polymer ?
#
loop_
_entity_poly.entity_id
_entity_poly.type
_entity_poly.pdbx_seq_one_letter_code
_entity_poly.pdbx_strand_id
1 'polypeptide(L)'
;MRKSSEPQRDRTVAILEDLIRFTDTAARLVTRGKSVYDSDEAVRLAAEAILHKIGEAVARLPDEFVGTHPDVAWRSMKATRNIVAHRYDQVDYEIIWNALARRLPVEADRIRLILENR
;
A
#
# COMPACT_ATOMS: atom_id res chain seq x y z
N MET A 1 34.87 5.87 9.23
CA MET A 1 33.64 5.19 9.68
C MET A 1 32.53 5.45 8.66
N ARG A 2 32.17 4.47 7.83
CA ARG A 2 31.05 4.51 6.89
C ARG A 2 30.69 3.06 6.54
N LYS A 3 29.94 2.38 7.42
CA LYS A 3 29.43 1.01 7.21
C LYS A 3 27.96 0.83 7.64
N SER A 4 27.28 1.93 8.01
CA SER A 4 25.95 1.86 8.63
C SER A 4 24.79 2.16 7.68
N SER A 5 25.04 2.60 6.44
CA SER A 5 24.01 3.05 5.49
C SER A 5 23.58 2.00 4.46
N GLU A 6 24.45 1.05 4.10
CA GLU A 6 24.15 -0.02 3.12
C GLU A 6 23.04 -0.98 3.58
N PRO A 7 23.07 -1.55 4.81
CA PRO A 7 22.02 -2.46 5.27
C PRO A 7 20.63 -1.79 5.34
N GLN A 8 20.61 -0.49 5.62
CA GLN A 8 19.38 0.30 5.70
C GLN A 8 18.81 0.62 4.31
N ARG A 9 19.68 0.88 3.33
CA ARG A 9 19.29 1.09 1.93
C ARG A 9 18.69 -0.19 1.34
N ASP A 10 19.34 -1.32 1.53
CA ASP A 10 18.87 -2.62 1.03
C ASP A 10 17.53 -3.02 1.66
N ARG A 11 17.36 -2.78 2.96
CA ARG A 11 16.07 -2.99 3.65
C ARG A 11 14.97 -2.08 3.10
N THR A 12 15.28 -0.82 2.83
CA THR A 12 14.28 0.14 2.30
C THR A 12 13.84 -0.31 0.91
N VAL A 13 14.78 -0.70 0.06
CA VAL A 13 14.51 -1.28 -1.26
C VAL A 13 13.60 -2.50 -1.15
N ALA A 14 13.89 -3.45 -0.26
CA ALA A 14 13.06 -4.63 -0.08
C ALA A 14 11.62 -4.29 0.35
N ILE A 15 11.45 -3.28 1.23
CA ILE A 15 10.12 -2.81 1.64
C ILE A 15 9.35 -2.19 0.47
N LEU A 16 10.01 -1.42 -0.39
CA LEU A 16 9.38 -0.84 -1.58
C LEU A 16 8.97 -1.92 -2.59
N GLU A 17 9.79 -2.95 -2.76
CA GLU A 17 9.44 -4.11 -3.60
C GLU A 17 8.27 -4.91 -3.01
N ASP A 18 8.20 -5.07 -1.69
CA ASP A 18 7.01 -5.62 -1.01
C ASP A 18 5.77 -4.79 -1.34
N LEU A 19 5.88 -3.45 -1.23
CA LEU A 19 4.78 -2.54 -1.54
C LEU A 19 4.29 -2.71 -2.99
N ILE A 20 5.20 -2.78 -3.96
CA ILE A 20 4.82 -3.04 -5.36
C ILE A 20 4.06 -4.35 -5.47
N ARG A 21 4.55 -5.45 -4.89
CA ARG A 21 3.84 -6.75 -4.93
C ARG A 21 2.44 -6.68 -4.31
N PHE A 22 2.25 -5.92 -3.24
CA PHE A 22 0.93 -5.73 -2.65
C PHE A 22 0.03 -4.87 -3.53
N THR A 23 0.54 -3.80 -4.13
CA THR A 23 -0.24 -2.97 -5.07
C THR A 23 -0.61 -3.72 -6.35
N ASP A 24 0.26 -4.59 -6.87
CA ASP A 24 -0.06 -5.44 -8.01
C ASP A 24 -1.13 -6.48 -7.65
N THR A 25 -1.12 -6.99 -6.41
CA THR A 25 -2.17 -7.86 -5.90
C THR A 25 -3.51 -7.12 -5.79
N ALA A 26 -3.50 -5.87 -5.31
CA ALA A 26 -4.69 -5.01 -5.32
C ALA A 26 -5.20 -4.79 -6.75
N ALA A 27 -4.31 -4.52 -7.71
CA ALA A 27 -4.67 -4.33 -9.11
C ALA A 27 -5.36 -5.58 -9.69
N ARG A 28 -4.81 -6.79 -9.45
CA ARG A 28 -5.45 -8.05 -9.87
C ARG A 28 -6.82 -8.29 -9.22
N LEU A 29 -7.01 -7.83 -7.98
CA LEU A 29 -8.32 -7.88 -7.33
C LEU A 29 -9.30 -6.93 -8.03
N VAL A 30 -8.86 -5.70 -8.33
CA VAL A 30 -9.68 -4.70 -9.05
C VAL A 30 -10.07 -5.18 -10.44
N THR A 31 -9.20 -5.90 -11.17
CA THR A 31 -9.53 -6.45 -12.50
C THR A 31 -10.63 -7.50 -12.46
N ARG A 32 -10.95 -8.09 -11.30
CA ARG A 32 -12.12 -8.97 -11.12
C ARG A 32 -13.44 -8.21 -11.19
N GLY A 33 -13.39 -6.87 -11.11
CA GLY A 33 -14.54 -5.99 -11.26
C GLY A 33 -15.27 -5.67 -9.96
N LYS A 34 -15.89 -4.49 -9.92
CA LYS A 34 -16.59 -3.99 -8.73
C LYS A 34 -17.75 -4.90 -8.31
N SER A 35 -18.48 -5.46 -9.27
CA SER A 35 -19.59 -6.38 -8.97
C SER A 35 -19.14 -7.58 -8.15
N VAL A 36 -17.98 -8.18 -8.47
CA VAL A 36 -17.42 -9.32 -7.72
C VAL A 36 -17.02 -8.88 -6.32
N TYR A 37 -16.37 -7.72 -6.21
CA TYR A 37 -16.03 -7.13 -4.91
C TYR A 37 -17.26 -6.83 -4.05
N ASP A 38 -18.38 -6.41 -4.66
CA ASP A 38 -19.61 -6.08 -3.93
C ASP A 38 -20.39 -7.32 -3.47
N SER A 39 -20.27 -8.43 -4.20
CA SER A 39 -21.04 -9.66 -3.92
C SER A 39 -20.28 -10.73 -3.14
N ASP A 40 -18.95 -10.67 -3.07
CA ASP A 40 -18.10 -11.72 -2.50
C ASP A 40 -17.36 -11.21 -1.26
N GLU A 41 -17.75 -11.71 -0.08
CA GLU A 41 -17.14 -11.38 1.20
C GLU A 41 -15.64 -11.75 1.25
N ALA A 42 -15.24 -12.88 0.64
CA ALA A 42 -13.84 -13.29 0.62
C ALA A 42 -12.98 -12.29 -0.18
N VAL A 43 -13.55 -11.65 -1.19
CA VAL A 43 -12.88 -10.60 -1.97
C VAL A 43 -12.72 -9.33 -1.16
N ARG A 44 -13.72 -8.96 -0.35
CA ARG A 44 -13.62 -7.82 0.57
C ARG A 44 -12.56 -8.04 1.65
N LEU A 45 -12.56 -9.22 2.28
CA LEU A 45 -11.54 -9.61 3.26
C LEU A 45 -10.14 -9.62 2.64
N ALA A 46 -10.00 -10.08 1.39
CA ALA A 46 -8.73 -10.00 0.67
C ALA A 46 -8.29 -8.55 0.45
N ALA A 47 -9.20 -7.64 0.08
CA ALA A 47 -8.90 -6.23 -0.10
C ALA A 47 -8.44 -5.57 1.22
N GLU A 48 -9.13 -5.85 2.33
CA GLU A 48 -8.76 -5.40 3.67
C GLU A 48 -7.35 -5.90 4.06
N ALA A 49 -7.07 -7.18 3.84
CA ALA A 49 -5.77 -7.77 4.14
C ALA A 49 -4.64 -7.13 3.31
N ILE A 50 -4.89 -6.80 2.05
CA ILE A 50 -3.92 -6.09 1.20
C ILE A 50 -3.65 -4.69 1.75
N LEU A 51 -4.67 -3.92 2.11
CA LEU A 51 -4.51 -2.59 2.70
C LEU A 51 -3.77 -2.61 4.04
N HIS A 52 -4.00 -3.64 4.85
CA HIS A 52 -3.28 -3.83 6.10
C HIS A 52 -1.78 -4.10 5.85
N LYS A 53 -1.44 -5.01 4.92
CA LYS A 53 -0.06 -5.31 4.53
C LYS A 53 0.68 -4.10 3.99
N ILE A 54 0.00 -3.28 3.18
CA ILE A 54 0.54 -2.00 2.68
C ILE A 54 0.86 -1.07 3.84
N GLY A 55 -0.10 -0.84 4.75
CA GLY A 55 0.11 0.05 5.89
C GLY A 55 1.26 -0.40 6.79
N GLU A 56 1.40 -1.70 7.02
CA GLU A 56 2.48 -2.29 7.81
C GLU A 56 3.85 -2.17 7.11
N ALA A 57 3.90 -2.33 5.78
CA ALA A 57 5.12 -2.09 5.02
C ALA A 57 5.54 -0.61 5.07
N VAL A 58 4.61 0.32 4.87
CA VAL A 58 4.90 1.77 4.98
C VAL A 58 5.37 2.13 6.40
N ALA A 59 4.81 1.53 7.44
CA ALA A 59 5.22 1.78 8.82
C ALA A 59 6.67 1.37 9.13
N ARG A 60 7.26 0.49 8.31
CA ARG A 60 8.65 0.03 8.44
C ARG A 60 9.65 0.88 7.65
N LEU A 61 9.20 1.82 6.83
CA LEU A 61 10.09 2.73 6.09
C LEU A 61 10.77 3.71 7.06
N PRO A 62 12.06 4.06 6.83
CA PRO A 62 12.73 5.10 7.62
C PRO A 62 12.06 6.46 7.44
N ASP A 63 11.91 7.22 8.53
CA ASP A 63 11.31 8.56 8.48
C ASP A 63 12.07 9.51 7.55
N GLU A 64 13.40 9.40 7.48
CA GLU A 64 14.23 10.17 6.55
C GLU A 64 13.85 9.88 5.09
N PHE A 65 13.67 8.60 4.74
CA PHE A 65 13.27 8.19 3.39
C PHE A 65 11.86 8.71 3.04
N VAL A 66 10.93 8.61 3.98
CA VAL A 66 9.57 9.15 3.83
C VAL A 66 9.61 10.67 3.63
N GLY A 67 10.50 11.36 4.34
CA GLY A 67 10.69 12.81 4.24
C GLY A 67 11.29 13.26 2.91
N THR A 68 12.13 12.45 2.28
CA THR A 68 12.76 12.76 0.98
C THR A 68 11.88 12.43 -0.23
N HIS A 69 10.79 11.68 -0.06
CA HIS A 69 9.85 11.30 -1.13
C HIS A 69 8.41 11.76 -0.80
N PRO A 70 8.14 13.07 -0.65
CA PRO A 70 6.83 13.57 -0.25
C PRO A 70 5.75 13.45 -1.34
N ASP A 71 6.16 13.10 -2.57
CA ASP A 71 5.30 12.86 -3.71
C ASP A 71 4.41 11.63 -3.54
N VAL A 72 4.86 10.63 -2.78
CA VAL A 72 4.04 9.46 -2.41
C VAL A 72 3.24 9.76 -1.15
N ALA A 73 1.94 9.41 -1.14
CA ALA A 73 1.04 9.66 -0.02
C ALA A 73 1.24 8.68 1.18
N TRP A 74 2.47 8.53 1.68
CA TRP A 74 2.87 7.56 2.71
C TRP A 74 1.97 7.58 3.94
N ARG A 75 1.65 8.77 4.47
CA ARG A 75 0.79 8.90 5.66
C ARG A 75 -0.60 8.32 5.43
N SER A 76 -1.17 8.54 4.24
CA SER A 76 -2.46 7.98 3.87
C SER A 76 -2.38 6.46 3.73
N MET A 77 -1.33 5.94 3.08
CA MET A 77 -1.11 4.50 2.93
C MET A 77 -0.86 3.80 4.27
N LYS A 78 -0.18 4.45 5.22
CA LYS A 78 -0.01 3.95 6.59
C LYS A 78 -1.35 3.91 7.34
N ALA A 79 -2.20 4.91 7.13
CA ALA A 79 -3.49 5.03 7.80
C ALA A 79 -4.55 4.05 7.29
N THR A 80 -4.38 3.42 6.12
CA THR A 80 -5.37 2.46 5.58
C THR A 80 -5.59 1.25 6.49
N ARG A 81 -4.59 0.88 7.32
CA ARG A 81 -4.74 -0.17 8.34
C ARG A 81 -5.84 0.15 9.37
N ASN A 82 -6.14 1.44 9.58
CA ASN A 82 -7.15 1.90 10.55
C ASN A 82 -8.54 2.02 9.92
N ILE A 83 -8.65 2.07 8.59
CA ILE A 83 -9.95 2.09 7.89
C ILE A 83 -10.69 0.77 8.12
N VAL A 84 -9.95 -0.34 8.17
CA VAL A 84 -10.47 -1.69 8.46
C VAL A 84 -10.92 -1.86 9.91
N ALA A 85 -10.37 -1.07 10.85
CA ALA A 85 -10.52 -1.31 12.28
C ALA A 85 -11.67 -0.53 12.96
N HIS A 86 -12.30 0.45 12.29
CA HIS A 86 -13.12 1.46 12.98
C HIS A 86 -14.62 1.51 12.65
N ARG A 87 -15.18 0.63 11.82
CA ARG A 87 -16.64 0.62 11.55
C ARG A 87 -17.16 -0.78 11.27
N TYR A 88 -17.45 -1.54 12.32
CA TYR A 88 -18.08 -2.87 12.22
C TYR A 88 -19.53 -2.83 11.71
N ASP A 89 -20.13 -1.64 11.58
CA ASP A 89 -21.56 -1.51 11.25
C ASP A 89 -21.77 -1.17 9.76
N GLN A 90 -20.81 -0.47 9.16
CA GLN A 90 -20.67 -0.18 7.74
C GLN A 90 -19.19 0.12 7.45
N VAL A 91 -18.37 -0.92 7.22
CA VAL A 91 -17.14 -0.68 6.47
C VAL A 91 -17.62 -0.09 5.15
N ASP A 92 -17.26 1.17 4.89
CA ASP A 92 -17.57 1.77 3.62
C ASP A 92 -16.66 1.10 2.58
N TYR A 93 -17.12 -0.05 2.09
CA TYR A 93 -16.47 -0.85 1.08
C TYR A 93 -16.25 -0.02 -0.20
N GLU A 94 -16.97 1.10 -0.39
CA GLU A 94 -16.62 2.08 -1.42
C GLU A 94 -15.31 2.78 -1.12
N ILE A 95 -14.98 3.12 0.13
CA ILE A 95 -13.69 3.71 0.49
C ILE A 95 -12.56 2.73 0.19
N ILE A 96 -12.71 1.46 0.56
CA ILE A 96 -11.71 0.43 0.26
C ILE A 96 -11.57 0.26 -1.24
N TRP A 97 -12.68 0.09 -1.97
CA TRP A 97 -12.66 -0.02 -3.42
C TRP A 97 -11.97 1.18 -4.08
N ASN A 98 -12.31 2.41 -3.68
CA ASN A 98 -11.69 3.62 -4.20
C ASN A 98 -10.19 3.70 -3.87
N ALA A 99 -9.77 3.25 -2.68
CA ALA A 99 -8.36 3.16 -2.33
C ALA A 99 -7.63 2.21 -3.30
N LEU A 100 -8.17 1.01 -3.53
CA LEU A 100 -7.57 0.02 -4.42
C LEU A 100 -7.59 0.44 -5.89
N ALA A 101 -8.73 0.91 -6.39
CA ALA A 101 -8.95 1.13 -7.81
C ALA A 101 -8.47 2.50 -8.32
N ARG A 102 -8.34 3.50 -7.44
CA ARG A 102 -8.02 4.89 -7.85
C ARG A 102 -6.75 5.42 -7.23
N ARG A 103 -6.48 5.14 -5.94
CA ARG A 103 -5.35 5.75 -5.22
C ARG A 103 -4.08 4.92 -5.34
N LEU A 104 -4.15 3.62 -5.01
CA LEU A 104 -3.00 2.73 -5.01
C LEU A 104 -2.26 2.65 -6.37
N PRO A 105 -2.92 2.68 -7.54
CA PRO A 105 -2.19 2.67 -8.81
C PRO A 105 -1.25 3.86 -8.96
N VAL A 106 -1.71 5.06 -8.58
CA VAL A 106 -0.90 6.29 -8.64
C VAL A 106 0.29 6.21 -7.70
N GLU A 107 0.09 5.72 -6.47
CA GLU A 107 1.20 5.57 -5.53
C GLU A 107 2.17 4.46 -5.96
N ALA A 108 1.68 3.38 -6.58
CA ALA A 108 2.52 2.31 -7.12
C ALA A 108 3.43 2.83 -8.23
N ASP A 109 2.91 3.66 -9.14
CA ASP A 109 3.72 4.24 -10.22
C ASP A 109 4.85 5.12 -9.66
N ARG A 110 4.55 5.96 -8.66
CA ARG A 110 5.57 6.78 -7.98
C ARG A 110 6.62 5.91 -7.28
N ILE A 111 6.21 4.84 -6.61
CA ILE A 111 7.15 3.90 -5.98
C ILE A 111 8.03 3.22 -7.03
N ARG A 112 7.49 2.82 -8.18
CA ARG A 112 8.29 2.26 -9.28
C ARG A 112 9.32 3.25 -9.79
N LEU A 113 8.97 4.53 -9.94
CA LEU A 113 9.92 5.58 -10.32
C LEU A 113 11.07 5.72 -9.31
N ILE A 114 10.78 5.66 -8.00
CA ILE A 114 11.83 5.66 -6.97
C ILE A 114 12.74 4.43 -7.12
N LEU A 115 12.15 3.29 -7.47
CA LEU A 115 12.86 2.04 -7.73
C LEU A 115 13.57 1.98 -9.10
N GLU A 116 13.32 2.91 -10.02
CA GLU A 116 14.06 2.95 -11.29
C GLU A 116 15.24 3.91 -11.20
N ASN A 117 15.11 4.96 -10.39
CA ASN A 117 16.14 5.99 -10.18
C ASN A 117 17.18 5.64 -9.09
N ARG A 118 17.45 4.34 -8.86
CA ARG A 118 18.36 3.87 -7.78
C ARG A 118 19.84 3.93 -8.16
#